data_AF-A0A2Z6LVI6-F1
#
_entry.id   AF-A0A2Z6LVI6-F1
#
_cell.length_a   1.000
_cell.length_b   1.000
_cell.length_c   1.000
_cell.angle_alpha   90.00
_cell.angle_beta   90.00
_cell.angle_gamma   90.00
#
_symmetry.space_group_name_H-M   'P 1'
#
loop_
_entity.id
_entity.type
_entity.pdbx_description
1 polymer ?
#
loop_
_entity_poly.entity_id
_entity_poly.type
_entity_poly.pdbx_seq_one_letter_code
_entity_poly.pdbx_strand_id
1 'polypeptide(L)'
;MASTPLVLSTTFLSSKLYQTSHHHRPPLNSFPSSSSLSSKSKQSFNYLASKPLLFSPKLIARAASEERVTEVTDSDLVGEDSATFDLNNQKLSSWFYFTAILGVVLFVLNVIWIDDSTGFGTAFVDSISAISDSHEVVMLVLVLIFAGVHSGLASFRDAGEKLIGERAYRVLFAGVSLPLALTMIMVGQVMWCLAHTVWIGNSMAVAASFGLIAHHLFGVWNGDRKLSERYGEDFEIVKGRTSVVPFAAILDGRQKLPKDFYKEFIRLPYFTITALTLGAYFAHPLMRAASFNLHW
;
A
#
# COMPACT_ATOMS: atom_id res chain seq x y z
N MET A 1 35.03 -45.05 -11.40
CA MET A 1 34.04 -44.12 -12.00
C MET A 1 33.03 -43.80 -10.92
N ALA A 2 33.22 -42.68 -10.24
CA ALA A 2 32.43 -42.23 -9.10
C ALA A 2 31.86 -40.85 -9.44
N SER A 3 30.57 -40.64 -9.19
CA SER A 3 29.94 -39.32 -9.30
C SER A 3 28.94 -39.17 -8.16
N THR A 4 29.40 -38.44 -7.15
CA THR A 4 28.66 -37.93 -5.99
C THR A 4 27.73 -36.78 -6.41
N PRO A 5 26.56 -36.59 -5.77
CA PRO A 5 25.71 -35.45 -6.01
C PRO A 5 26.16 -34.26 -5.15
N LEU A 6 26.42 -33.13 -5.81
CA LEU A 6 26.73 -31.84 -5.18
C LEU A 6 25.43 -31.23 -4.63
N VAL A 7 25.32 -31.23 -3.30
CA VAL A 7 24.34 -30.45 -2.54
C VAL A 7 24.86 -29.02 -2.49
N LEU A 8 24.23 -28.10 -3.24
CA LEU A 8 24.52 -26.67 -3.13
C LEU A 8 23.60 -26.07 -2.04
N SER A 9 24.12 -26.03 -0.82
CA SER A 9 23.55 -25.30 0.30
C SER A 9 23.49 -23.81 -0.03
N THR A 10 22.31 -23.20 0.12
CA THR A 10 22.12 -21.75 0.06
C THR A 10 22.69 -21.09 1.31
N THR A 11 24.01 -20.88 1.31
CA THR A 11 24.68 -19.94 2.23
C THR A 11 24.85 -18.61 1.52
N PHE A 12 23.89 -17.70 1.68
CA PHE A 12 24.13 -16.27 1.53
C PHE A 12 24.68 -15.76 2.88
N LEU A 13 26.00 -15.80 3.05
CA LEU A 13 26.73 -14.98 4.02
C LEU A 13 27.36 -13.83 3.21
N SER A 14 27.01 -12.57 3.50
CA SER A 14 27.68 -11.76 4.52
C SER A 14 29.20 -11.76 4.34
N SER A 15 29.70 -10.73 3.66
CA SER A 15 31.11 -10.35 3.65
C SER A 15 31.24 -8.88 3.99
N LYS A 16 31.07 -8.53 5.28
CA LYS A 16 31.65 -7.30 5.82
C LYS A 16 32.84 -7.68 6.69
N LEU A 17 34.02 -7.33 6.18
CA LEU A 17 35.33 -7.56 6.76
C LEU A 17 35.38 -7.07 8.21
N TYR A 18 35.81 -7.97 9.08
CA TYR A 18 36.24 -7.73 10.44
C TYR A 18 37.54 -6.94 10.42
N GLN A 19 37.57 -5.76 11.05
CA GLN A 19 38.81 -5.09 11.43
C GLN A 19 38.85 -5.02 12.96
N THR A 20 39.75 -5.82 13.53
CA THR A 20 40.03 -5.93 14.96
C THR A 20 40.74 -4.67 15.46
N SER A 21 40.24 -4.04 16.53
CA SER A 21 41.05 -3.22 17.42
C SER A 21 40.68 -3.52 18.87
N HIS A 22 41.66 -4.04 19.60
CA HIS A 22 41.59 -4.33 21.03
C HIS A 22 41.52 -3.04 21.84
N HIS A 23 40.65 -2.95 22.84
CA HIS A 23 41.00 -2.33 24.13
C HIS A 23 40.05 -2.74 25.28
N HIS A 24 40.61 -2.65 26.47
CA HIS A 24 40.29 -3.31 27.74
C HIS A 24 38.89 -3.13 28.36
N ARG A 25 38.45 -4.17 29.08
CA ARG A 25 37.46 -4.12 30.18
C ARG A 25 38.04 -3.46 31.44
N PRO A 26 37.17 -2.93 32.32
CA PRO A 26 37.09 -3.48 33.69
C PRO A 26 35.63 -3.73 34.18
N PRO A 27 35.43 -4.35 35.38
CA PRO A 27 34.23 -5.14 35.70
C PRO A 27 33.29 -4.59 36.80
N LEU A 28 32.12 -5.24 36.88
CA LEU A 28 31.15 -5.46 37.99
C LEU A 28 30.67 -4.30 38.90
N ASN A 29 29.34 -4.22 39.09
CA ASN A 29 28.63 -4.10 40.39
C ASN A 29 27.09 -4.06 40.13
N SER A 30 26.33 -5.09 40.54
CA SER A 30 25.60 -5.25 41.81
C SER A 30 24.18 -4.65 41.79
N PHE A 31 23.17 -5.53 41.88
CA PHE A 31 21.77 -5.23 42.26
C PHE A 31 21.68 -4.53 43.64
N PRO A 32 20.58 -3.83 43.96
CA PRO A 32 19.49 -4.50 44.70
C PRO A 32 18.04 -4.16 44.28
N SER A 33 17.23 -5.17 44.53
CA SER A 33 15.80 -5.31 44.87
C SER A 33 14.85 -4.11 45.17
N SER A 34 13.60 -4.38 44.73
CA SER A 34 12.29 -4.22 45.42
C SER A 34 11.57 -2.86 45.43
N SER A 35 10.34 -2.85 44.90
CA SER A 35 9.16 -2.64 45.75
C SER A 35 7.90 -3.22 45.09
N SER A 36 7.16 -3.96 45.90
CA SER A 36 5.88 -4.60 45.66
C SER A 36 4.73 -3.59 45.72
N LEU A 37 3.71 -3.75 44.88
CA LEU A 37 2.34 -3.46 45.29
C LEU A 37 1.35 -4.39 44.59
N SER A 38 0.89 -5.35 45.37
CA SER A 38 -0.30 -6.16 45.14
C SER A 38 -1.53 -5.32 45.53
N SER A 39 -2.54 -5.28 44.67
CA SER A 39 -3.92 -5.31 45.17
C SER A 39 -4.75 -6.29 44.34
N LYS A 40 -5.18 -7.36 45.02
CA LYS A 40 -6.29 -8.21 44.61
C LYS A 40 -7.57 -7.48 44.98
N SER A 41 -8.52 -7.40 44.06
CA SER A 41 -9.93 -7.37 44.45
C SER A 41 -10.69 -8.33 43.56
N LYS A 42 -11.38 -9.26 44.22
CA LYS A 42 -12.19 -10.33 43.66
C LYS A 42 -13.64 -9.87 43.53
N GLN A 43 -14.27 -10.38 42.48
CA GLN A 43 -15.67 -10.81 42.39
C GLN A 43 -16.79 -9.75 42.42
N SER A 44 -17.52 -9.69 41.31
CA SER A 44 -18.93 -10.09 41.33
C SER A 44 -19.38 -10.47 39.91
N PHE A 45 -19.52 -11.78 39.66
CA PHE A 45 -20.36 -12.30 38.59
C PHE A 45 -21.81 -12.17 39.03
N ASN A 46 -22.65 -11.51 38.24
CA ASN A 46 -24.09 -11.73 38.26
C ASN A 46 -24.57 -11.98 36.84
N TYR A 47 -24.88 -13.25 36.59
CA TYR A 47 -25.80 -13.68 35.55
C TYR A 47 -27.20 -13.11 35.85
N LEU A 48 -27.88 -12.52 34.87
CA LEU A 48 -29.32 -12.71 34.77
C LEU A 48 -29.88 -12.43 33.36
N ALA A 49 -30.59 -13.46 32.88
CA ALA A 49 -31.83 -13.42 32.10
C ALA A 49 -31.82 -12.82 30.67
N SER A 50 -31.73 -13.76 29.75
CA SER A 50 -32.45 -13.84 28.48
C SER A 50 -33.86 -13.26 28.51
N LYS A 51 -34.22 -12.48 27.48
CA LYS A 51 -35.55 -12.47 26.86
C LYS A 51 -35.41 -12.35 25.34
N PRO A 52 -35.98 -13.27 24.54
CA PRO A 52 -36.20 -13.06 23.11
C PRO A 52 -37.56 -12.38 22.88
N LEU A 53 -37.87 -12.10 21.60
CA LEU A 53 -39.13 -11.59 21.02
C LEU A 53 -39.13 -10.06 20.82
N LEU A 54 -39.58 -9.48 19.69
CA LEU A 54 -40.36 -9.98 18.57
C LEU A 54 -40.20 -8.99 17.40
N PHE A 55 -40.16 -9.51 16.18
CA PHE A 55 -40.26 -8.76 14.93
C PHE A 55 -41.71 -8.27 14.76
N SER A 56 -41.92 -6.99 14.45
CA SER A 56 -43.17 -6.46 13.88
C SER A 56 -42.90 -5.13 13.18
N PRO A 57 -43.14 -5.03 11.86
CA PRO A 57 -43.13 -3.76 11.13
C PRO A 57 -44.56 -3.22 11.02
N LYS A 58 -44.78 -1.96 11.38
CA LYS A 58 -45.93 -1.08 11.03
C LYS A 58 -45.93 0.10 12.01
N LEU A 59 -46.36 1.32 11.72
CA LEU A 59 -46.63 2.11 10.53
C LEU A 59 -47.00 3.50 11.11
N ILE A 60 -46.47 4.58 10.54
CA ILE A 60 -46.96 5.97 10.58
C ILE A 60 -47.39 6.54 11.95
N ALA A 61 -46.59 7.49 12.45
CA ALA A 61 -47.08 8.61 13.24
C ALA A 61 -46.43 9.90 12.71
N ARG A 62 -47.25 10.65 11.96
CA ARG A 62 -47.02 11.98 11.39
C ARG A 62 -46.97 13.00 12.53
N ALA A 63 -45.79 13.49 12.88
CA ALA A 63 -45.63 14.70 13.68
C ALA A 63 -45.44 15.88 12.72
N ALA A 64 -46.42 16.77 12.67
CA ALA A 64 -46.35 18.02 11.95
C ALA A 64 -45.43 18.98 12.73
N SER A 65 -44.17 19.10 12.30
CA SER A 65 -43.41 20.33 12.42
C SER A 65 -43.41 20.99 11.04
N GLU A 66 -43.77 22.27 10.98
CA GLU A 66 -43.54 23.12 9.81
C GLU A 66 -42.03 23.23 9.56
N GLU A 67 -41.48 22.20 8.93
CA GLU A 67 -40.16 22.24 8.34
C GLU A 67 -40.35 22.85 6.96
N ARG A 68 -39.76 24.02 6.75
CA ARG A 68 -39.64 24.65 5.45
C ARG A 68 -39.01 23.61 4.52
N VAL A 69 -39.83 22.97 3.70
CA VAL A 69 -39.38 22.13 2.60
C VAL A 69 -38.74 23.07 1.58
N THR A 70 -37.47 23.38 1.77
CA THR A 70 -36.59 23.53 0.62
C THR A 70 -36.61 22.18 -0.06
N GLU A 71 -37.41 22.10 -1.12
CA GLU A 71 -37.40 21.02 -2.09
C GLU A 71 -35.97 21.00 -2.65
N VAL A 72 -35.08 20.24 -2.00
CA VAL A 72 -33.75 19.93 -2.54
C VAL A 72 -34.05 19.07 -3.74
N THR A 73 -34.14 19.70 -4.91
CA THR A 73 -34.24 19.00 -6.17
C THR A 73 -33.03 18.07 -6.26
N ASP A 74 -33.20 16.89 -6.85
CA ASP A 74 -32.11 15.92 -7.08
C ASP A 74 -30.93 16.55 -7.87
N SER A 75 -31.12 17.76 -8.41
CA SER A 75 -30.11 18.62 -9.04
C SER A 75 -29.20 19.38 -8.07
N ASP A 76 -29.56 19.54 -6.79
CA ASP A 76 -28.74 20.21 -5.76
C ASP A 76 -27.82 19.23 -5.02
N LEU A 77 -28.12 17.92 -5.09
CA LEU A 77 -27.18 16.85 -4.74
C LEU A 77 -26.26 16.58 -5.93
N VAL A 78 -25.55 17.62 -6.37
CA VAL A 78 -24.42 17.45 -7.30
C VAL A 78 -23.33 16.72 -6.51
N GLY A 79 -23.30 15.40 -6.65
CA GLY A 79 -22.14 14.61 -6.28
C GLY A 79 -20.93 15.22 -6.98
N GLU A 80 -20.07 15.87 -6.19
CA GLU A 80 -18.84 16.56 -6.55
C GLU A 80 -18.39 16.19 -7.96
N ASP A 81 -18.72 17.07 -8.92
CA ASP A 81 -18.63 16.92 -10.38
C ASP A 81 -17.64 15.81 -10.79
N SER A 82 -18.14 14.57 -10.80
CA SER A 82 -17.31 13.38 -10.96
C SER A 82 -17.06 13.15 -12.44
N ALA A 83 -16.45 14.16 -13.07
CA ALA A 83 -15.93 14.17 -14.43
C ALA A 83 -16.79 13.35 -15.40
N THR A 84 -18.03 13.80 -15.66
CA THR A 84 -18.78 13.29 -16.81
C THR A 84 -17.98 13.56 -18.06
N PHE A 85 -17.37 12.52 -18.60
CA PHE A 85 -16.47 12.68 -19.73
C PHE A 85 -17.22 12.53 -21.02
N ASP A 86 -17.51 13.67 -21.60
CA ASP A 86 -18.02 13.75 -22.94
C ASP A 86 -16.84 13.74 -23.93
N LEU A 87 -16.75 12.67 -24.72
CA LEU A 87 -15.77 12.52 -25.79
C LEU A 87 -15.86 13.66 -26.81
N ASN A 88 -17.05 14.22 -27.03
CA ASN A 88 -17.28 15.28 -28.01
C ASN A 88 -16.71 16.64 -27.56
N ASN A 89 -16.54 16.83 -26.24
CA ASN A 89 -16.01 18.06 -25.67
C ASN A 89 -14.49 18.01 -25.45
N GLN A 90 -13.80 16.92 -25.84
CA GLN A 90 -12.36 16.78 -25.69
C GLN A 90 -11.59 17.53 -26.78
N LYS A 91 -10.84 18.57 -26.39
CA LYS A 91 -9.93 19.29 -27.31
C LYS A 91 -8.59 18.55 -27.39
N LEU A 92 -8.12 18.28 -28.61
CA LEU A 92 -6.81 17.64 -28.85
C LEU A 92 -5.64 18.42 -28.21
N SER A 93 -5.75 19.75 -28.14
CA SER A 93 -4.74 20.61 -27.50
C SER A 93 -4.61 20.34 -26.00
N SER A 94 -5.71 20.07 -25.29
CA SER A 94 -5.70 19.73 -23.86
C SER A 94 -4.97 18.41 -23.59
N TRP A 95 -5.13 17.42 -24.48
CA TRP A 95 -4.40 16.16 -24.41
C TRP A 95 -2.90 16.34 -24.65
N PHE A 96 -2.52 17.23 -25.58
CA PHE A 96 -1.12 17.57 -25.79
C PHE A 96 -0.51 18.25 -24.55
N TYR A 97 -1.18 19.27 -23.97
CA TYR A 97 -0.71 19.91 -22.73
C TYR A 97 -0.61 18.91 -21.59
N PHE A 98 -1.62 18.07 -21.39
CA PHE A 98 -1.62 17.04 -20.38
C PHE A 98 -0.43 16.08 -20.56
N THR A 99 -0.22 15.56 -21.76
CA THR A 99 0.87 14.62 -22.05
C THR A 99 2.24 15.26 -21.88
N ALA A 100 2.41 16.50 -22.35
CA ALA A 100 3.66 17.24 -22.20
C ALA A 100 3.98 17.51 -20.72
N ILE A 101 3.01 18.00 -19.95
CA ILE A 101 3.18 18.25 -18.51
C ILE A 101 3.46 16.95 -17.77
N LEU A 102 2.69 15.89 -18.05
CA LEU A 102 2.92 14.58 -17.46
C LEU A 102 4.32 14.04 -17.79
N GLY A 103 4.76 14.18 -19.04
CA GLY A 103 6.10 13.80 -19.46
C GLY A 103 7.20 14.54 -18.70
N VAL A 104 7.04 15.85 -18.51
CA VAL A 104 7.98 16.66 -17.69
C VAL A 104 7.98 16.18 -16.24
N VAL A 105 6.81 15.98 -15.64
CA VAL A 105 6.70 15.49 -14.25
C VAL A 105 7.36 14.12 -14.09
N LEU A 106 7.12 13.19 -15.01
CA LEU A 106 7.73 11.86 -14.98
C LEU A 106 9.24 11.91 -15.21
N PHE A 107 9.73 12.82 -16.04
CA PHE A 107 11.17 13.04 -16.24
C PHE A 107 11.83 13.57 -14.95
N VAL A 108 11.22 14.57 -14.31
CA VAL A 108 11.70 15.12 -13.03
C VAL A 108 11.70 14.03 -11.95
N LEU A 109 10.63 13.25 -11.86
CA LEU A 109 10.55 12.10 -10.95
C LEU A 109 11.65 11.08 -11.24
N ASN A 110 11.95 10.82 -12.52
CA ASN A 110 13.02 9.92 -12.88
C ASN A 110 14.38 10.41 -12.34
N VAL A 111 14.72 11.67 -12.56
CA VAL A 111 16.01 12.24 -12.12
C VAL A 111 16.09 12.35 -10.60
N ILE A 112 15.04 12.84 -9.93
CA ILE A 112 15.09 13.15 -8.49
C ILE A 112 14.86 11.91 -7.62
N TRP A 113 14.19 10.88 -8.13
CA TRP A 113 13.79 9.73 -7.31
C TRP A 113 14.25 8.37 -7.86
N ILE A 114 14.10 8.11 -9.16
CA ILE A 114 14.25 6.75 -9.75
C ILE A 114 15.69 6.44 -10.16
N ASP A 115 16.44 7.45 -10.59
CA ASP A 115 17.79 7.29 -11.09
C ASP A 115 18.76 6.86 -9.99
N ASP A 116 19.59 5.85 -10.27
CA ASP A 116 20.49 5.27 -9.26
C ASP A 116 21.62 6.23 -8.86
N SER A 117 21.96 7.20 -9.72
CA SER A 117 23.09 8.11 -9.51
C SER A 117 22.69 9.45 -8.90
N THR A 118 21.49 9.94 -9.25
CA THR A 118 20.99 11.26 -8.86
C THR A 118 19.76 11.22 -7.97
N GLY A 119 19.04 10.09 -7.94
CA GLY A 119 17.78 9.95 -7.25
C GLY A 119 17.91 9.58 -5.76
N PHE A 120 16.92 10.00 -4.97
CA PHE A 120 16.85 9.69 -3.54
C PHE A 120 16.16 8.35 -3.23
N GLY A 121 15.56 7.68 -4.21
CA GLY A 121 14.75 6.48 -3.99
C GLY A 121 15.55 5.30 -3.42
N THR A 122 16.81 5.12 -3.88
CA THR A 122 17.72 4.10 -3.35
C THR A 122 18.04 4.35 -1.88
N ALA A 123 18.43 5.58 -1.53
CA ALA A 123 18.72 5.97 -0.15
C ALA A 123 17.49 5.80 0.78
N PHE A 124 16.28 6.09 0.27
CA PHE A 124 15.04 5.85 1.01
C PHE A 124 14.83 4.36 1.29
N VAL A 125 14.91 3.51 0.27
CA VAL A 125 14.74 2.05 0.42
C VAL A 125 15.83 1.45 1.31
N ASP A 126 17.08 1.91 1.19
CA ASP A 126 18.20 1.48 2.02
C ASP A 126 17.97 1.84 3.50
N SER A 127 17.41 3.03 3.76
CA SER A 127 17.07 3.47 5.12
C SER A 127 16.01 2.59 5.77
N ILE A 128 14.99 2.18 5.00
CA ILE A 128 13.95 1.27 5.52
C ILE A 128 14.49 -0.15 5.65
N SER A 129 15.35 -0.58 4.73
CA SER A 129 16.00 -1.90 4.76
C SER A 129 16.95 -2.04 5.96
N ALA A 130 17.52 -0.93 6.46
CA ALA A 130 18.33 -0.93 7.67
C ALA A 130 17.57 -1.26 8.95
N ILE A 131 16.23 -1.20 8.94
CA ILE A 131 15.39 -1.46 10.12
C ILE A 131 15.28 -2.97 10.41
N SER A 132 15.37 -3.82 9.39
CA SER A 132 15.22 -5.27 9.55
C SER A 132 15.92 -6.05 8.43
N ASP A 133 16.61 -7.13 8.80
CA ASP A 133 17.15 -8.10 7.85
C ASP A 133 16.04 -8.92 7.14
N SER A 134 14.80 -8.87 7.64
CA SER A 134 13.67 -9.55 7.02
C SER A 134 13.03 -8.68 5.94
N HIS A 135 13.23 -9.08 4.69
CA HIS A 135 12.61 -8.46 3.51
C HIS A 135 11.08 -8.36 3.63
N GLU A 136 10.45 -9.30 4.33
CA GLU A 136 9.01 -9.30 4.60
C GLU A 136 8.59 -8.09 5.45
N VAL A 137 9.36 -7.79 6.49
CA VAL A 137 9.12 -6.66 7.39
C VAL A 137 9.39 -5.36 6.66
N VAL A 138 10.47 -5.29 5.89
CA VAL A 138 10.82 -4.11 5.05
C VAL A 138 9.68 -3.79 4.08
N MET A 139 9.18 -4.79 3.34
CA MET A 139 8.06 -4.59 2.42
C MET A 139 6.77 -4.19 3.15
N LEU A 140 6.47 -4.80 4.30
CA LEU A 140 5.31 -4.40 5.11
C LEU A 140 5.42 -2.93 5.57
N VAL A 141 6.59 -2.48 6.00
CA VAL A 141 6.84 -1.09 6.40
C VAL A 141 6.66 -0.15 5.21
N LEU A 142 7.22 -0.48 4.05
CA LEU A 142 7.03 0.31 2.82
C LEU A 142 5.55 0.42 2.43
N VAL A 143 4.80 -0.68 2.51
CA VAL A 143 3.34 -0.71 2.26
C VAL A 143 2.60 0.17 3.26
N LEU A 144 2.95 0.13 4.55
CA LEU A 144 2.32 0.96 5.58
C LEU A 144 2.65 2.45 5.40
N ILE A 145 3.87 2.79 5.00
CA ILE A 145 4.26 4.17 4.67
C ILE A 145 3.43 4.65 3.48
N PHE A 146 3.38 3.88 2.40
CA PHE A 146 2.57 4.22 1.23
C PHE A 146 1.09 4.38 1.60
N ALA A 147 0.50 3.39 2.29
CA ALA A 147 -0.90 3.42 2.68
C ALA A 147 -1.23 4.60 3.60
N GLY A 148 -0.36 4.88 4.59
CA GLY A 148 -0.52 5.99 5.51
C GLY A 148 -0.42 7.35 4.83
N VAL A 149 0.58 7.56 3.97
CA VAL A 149 0.75 8.82 3.24
C VAL A 149 -0.35 9.01 2.20
N HIS A 150 -0.64 7.99 1.38
CA HIS A 150 -1.66 8.07 0.33
C HIS A 150 -3.06 8.27 0.90
N SER A 151 -3.45 7.47 1.90
CA SER A 151 -4.77 7.59 2.54
C SER A 151 -4.88 8.86 3.39
N GLY A 152 -3.80 9.23 4.09
CA GLY A 152 -3.73 10.46 4.85
C GLY A 152 -3.95 11.68 3.97
N LEU A 153 -3.19 11.80 2.87
CA LEU A 153 -3.41 12.85 1.88
C LEU A 153 -4.84 12.79 1.31
N ALA A 154 -5.40 11.60 1.02
CA ALA A 154 -6.78 11.53 0.54
C ALA A 154 -7.78 12.11 1.56
N SER A 155 -7.59 11.84 2.84
CA SER A 155 -8.43 12.41 3.92
C SER A 155 -8.25 13.91 4.15
N PHE A 156 -7.08 14.46 3.79
CA PHE A 156 -6.79 15.90 3.94
C PHE A 156 -7.23 16.74 2.73
N ARG A 157 -7.84 16.14 1.71
CA ARG A 157 -8.22 16.81 0.47
C ARG A 157 -9.03 18.08 0.73
N ASP A 158 -10.13 17.98 1.46
CA ASP A 158 -11.06 19.09 1.62
C ASP A 158 -10.42 20.30 2.33
N ALA A 159 -9.51 20.05 3.27
CA ALA A 159 -8.75 21.10 3.94
C ALA A 159 -7.65 21.66 3.03
N GLY A 160 -6.94 20.79 2.31
CA GLY A 160 -5.85 21.17 1.43
C GLY A 160 -6.31 21.96 0.21
N GLU A 161 -7.44 21.60 -0.40
CA GLU A 161 -8.00 22.31 -1.55
C GLU A 161 -8.43 23.73 -1.17
N LYS A 162 -8.93 23.96 0.06
CA LYS A 162 -9.24 25.29 0.59
C LYS A 162 -7.99 26.16 0.80
N LEU A 163 -6.83 25.55 1.07
CA LEU A 163 -5.58 26.25 1.38
C LEU A 163 -4.76 26.61 0.12
N ILE A 164 -4.55 25.64 -0.77
CA ILE A 164 -3.65 25.79 -1.93
C ILE A 164 -4.37 25.69 -3.28
N GLY A 165 -5.67 25.42 -3.27
CA GLY A 165 -6.48 25.21 -4.47
C GLY A 165 -6.44 23.77 -4.98
N GLU A 166 -7.51 23.37 -5.66
CA GLU A 166 -7.75 22.00 -6.17
C GLU A 166 -6.59 21.47 -7.04
N ARG A 167 -6.10 22.29 -7.97
CA ARG A 167 -5.05 21.87 -8.92
C ARG A 167 -3.72 21.63 -8.22
N ALA A 168 -3.30 22.55 -7.35
CA ALA A 168 -2.05 22.42 -6.62
C ALA A 168 -2.11 21.22 -5.67
N TYR A 169 -3.26 20.99 -5.04
CA TYR A 169 -3.46 19.84 -4.18
C TYR A 169 -3.32 18.52 -4.93
N ARG A 170 -3.93 18.38 -6.10
CA ARG A 170 -3.80 17.16 -6.94
C ARG A 170 -2.36 16.90 -7.38
N VAL A 171 -1.61 17.96 -7.72
CA VAL A 171 -0.18 17.85 -8.09
C VAL A 171 0.65 17.41 -6.88
N LEU A 172 0.39 17.95 -5.69
CA LEU A 172 1.04 17.53 -4.45
C LEU A 172 0.71 16.07 -4.12
N PHE A 173 -0.58 15.72 -4.15
CA PHE A 173 -1.05 14.37 -3.89
C PHE A 173 -0.38 13.35 -4.82
N ALA A 174 -0.37 13.63 -6.13
CA ALA A 174 0.27 12.78 -7.13
C ALA A 174 1.79 12.76 -6.95
N GLY A 175 2.41 13.92 -6.73
CA GLY A 175 3.86 14.07 -6.59
C GLY A 175 4.44 13.35 -5.37
N VAL A 176 3.67 13.19 -4.29
CA VAL A 176 4.09 12.41 -3.11
C VAL A 176 3.71 10.94 -3.25
N SER A 177 2.54 10.63 -3.82
CA SER A 177 2.07 9.25 -3.96
C SER A 177 2.84 8.45 -5.01
N LEU A 178 3.18 9.06 -6.15
CA LEU A 178 3.89 8.38 -7.26
C LEU A 178 5.26 7.82 -6.84
N PRO A 179 6.16 8.59 -6.18
CA PRO A 179 7.44 8.06 -5.71
C PRO A 179 7.31 6.86 -4.76
N LEU A 180 6.29 6.86 -3.90
CA LEU A 180 6.05 5.79 -2.92
C LEU A 180 5.41 4.56 -3.57
N ALA A 181 4.58 4.76 -4.60
CA ALA A 181 3.91 3.68 -5.33
C ALA A 181 4.87 2.81 -6.15
N LEU A 182 6.05 3.32 -6.53
CA LEU A 182 7.04 2.60 -7.35
C LEU A 182 7.53 1.28 -6.76
N THR A 183 7.40 1.12 -5.44
CA THR A 183 7.79 -0.13 -4.74
C THR A 183 6.73 -1.23 -4.87
N MET A 184 5.57 -0.93 -5.45
CA MET A 184 4.39 -1.80 -5.42
C MET A 184 4.24 -2.67 -6.68
N ILE A 185 3.77 -3.90 -6.47
CA ILE A 185 3.81 -5.01 -7.44
C ILE A 185 2.97 -4.68 -8.69
N MET A 186 3.57 -4.72 -9.88
CA MET A 186 2.93 -4.38 -11.17
C MET A 186 1.59 -5.10 -11.39
N VAL A 187 1.53 -6.42 -11.16
CA VAL A 187 0.29 -7.19 -11.33
C VAL A 187 -0.79 -6.74 -10.35
N GLY A 188 -0.43 -6.46 -9.11
CA GLY A 188 -1.33 -5.90 -8.10
C GLY A 188 -1.86 -4.54 -8.53
N GLN A 189 -0.98 -3.68 -9.06
CA GLN A 189 -1.37 -2.37 -9.58
C GLN A 189 -2.35 -2.46 -10.75
N VAL A 190 -2.14 -3.39 -11.69
CA VAL A 190 -3.06 -3.61 -12.80
C VAL A 190 -4.43 -4.04 -12.28
N MET A 191 -4.49 -5.02 -11.38
CA MET A 191 -5.75 -5.47 -10.78
C MET A 191 -6.45 -4.32 -10.01
N TRP A 192 -5.70 -3.51 -9.27
CA TRP A 192 -6.20 -2.36 -8.55
C TRP A 192 -6.80 -1.31 -9.48
N CYS A 193 -6.06 -0.92 -10.54
CA CYS A 193 -6.52 0.01 -11.57
C CYS A 193 -7.81 -0.49 -12.24
N LEU A 194 -7.91 -1.78 -12.55
CA LEU A 194 -9.11 -2.37 -13.12
C LEU A 194 -10.29 -2.27 -12.14
N ALA A 195 -10.09 -2.64 -10.87
CA ALA A 195 -11.13 -2.55 -9.85
C ALA A 195 -11.61 -1.10 -9.65
N HIS A 196 -10.69 -0.13 -9.60
CA HIS A 196 -11.04 1.29 -9.47
C HIS A 196 -11.76 1.83 -10.71
N THR A 197 -11.33 1.42 -11.90
CA THR A 197 -12.01 1.80 -13.14
C THR A 197 -13.44 1.28 -13.17
N VAL A 198 -13.65 0.02 -12.76
CA VAL A 198 -14.98 -0.59 -12.71
C VAL A 198 -15.85 0.04 -11.63
N TRP A 199 -15.27 0.34 -10.45
CA TRP A 199 -16.01 0.91 -9.32
C TRP A 199 -16.40 2.37 -9.53
N ILE A 200 -15.49 3.19 -10.08
CA ILE A 200 -15.72 4.63 -10.29
C ILE A 200 -16.49 4.87 -11.60
N GLY A 201 -16.17 4.14 -12.66
CA GLY A 201 -16.94 4.14 -13.91
C GLY A 201 -16.83 5.40 -14.78
N ASN A 202 -15.91 6.33 -14.49
CA ASN A 202 -15.69 7.52 -15.33
C ASN A 202 -14.39 7.44 -16.13
N SER A 203 -14.26 8.24 -17.19
CA SER A 203 -13.09 8.15 -18.07
C SER A 203 -11.81 8.72 -17.43
N MET A 204 -11.92 9.64 -16.46
CA MET A 204 -10.75 10.20 -15.79
C MET A 204 -10.07 9.09 -15.00
N ALA A 205 -10.86 8.21 -14.37
CA ALA A 205 -10.38 6.98 -13.76
C ALA A 205 -9.75 6.03 -14.80
N VAL A 206 -10.33 5.91 -16.01
CA VAL A 206 -9.74 5.12 -17.11
C VAL A 206 -8.39 5.69 -17.54
N ALA A 207 -8.31 7.01 -17.79
CA ALA A 207 -7.10 7.69 -18.23
C ALA A 207 -5.99 7.64 -17.17
N ALA A 208 -6.35 7.88 -15.90
CA ALA A 208 -5.44 7.75 -14.76
C ALA A 208 -4.95 6.31 -14.59
N SER A 209 -5.85 5.33 -14.71
CA SER A 209 -5.49 3.91 -14.64
C SER A 209 -4.53 3.50 -15.75
N PHE A 210 -4.76 3.95 -16.98
CA PHE A 210 -3.86 3.69 -18.10
C PHE A 210 -2.47 4.31 -17.86
N GLY A 211 -2.42 5.58 -17.43
CA GLY A 211 -1.16 6.24 -17.09
C GLY A 211 -0.41 5.53 -15.98
N LEU A 212 -1.11 5.07 -14.95
CA LEU A 212 -0.51 4.38 -13.80
C LEU A 212 0.00 2.99 -14.18
N ILE A 213 -0.74 2.25 -15.01
CA ILE A 213 -0.29 0.96 -15.58
C ILE A 213 0.96 1.19 -16.44
N ALA A 214 0.94 2.17 -17.35
CA ALA A 214 2.09 2.48 -18.20
C ALA A 214 3.33 2.85 -17.37
N HIS A 215 3.14 3.64 -16.31
CA HIS A 215 4.20 4.00 -15.38
C HIS A 215 4.82 2.78 -14.68
N HIS A 216 4.01 1.82 -14.22
CA HIS A 216 4.52 0.61 -13.58
C HIS A 216 5.19 -0.34 -14.57
N LEU A 217 4.67 -0.45 -15.80
CA LEU A 217 5.33 -1.21 -16.87
C LEU A 217 6.71 -0.62 -17.21
N PHE A 218 6.80 0.71 -17.28
CA PHE A 218 8.08 1.41 -17.44
C PHE A 218 9.01 1.15 -16.25
N GLY A 219 8.50 1.21 -15.03
CA GLY A 219 9.26 0.90 -13.81
C GLY A 219 9.84 -0.51 -13.80
N VAL A 220 9.04 -1.52 -14.17
CA VAL A 220 9.47 -2.92 -14.31
C VAL A 220 10.55 -3.05 -15.39
N TRP A 221 10.31 -2.48 -16.57
CA TRP A 221 11.28 -2.53 -17.67
C TRP A 221 12.61 -1.86 -17.29
N ASN A 222 12.56 -0.67 -16.68
CA ASN A 222 13.75 0.05 -16.27
C ASN A 222 14.48 -0.69 -15.13
N GLY A 223 13.76 -1.31 -14.21
CA GLY A 223 14.31 -2.17 -13.16
C GLY A 223 15.04 -3.38 -13.76
N ASP A 224 14.40 -4.11 -14.68
CA ASP A 224 15.00 -5.22 -15.41
C ASP A 224 16.27 -4.79 -16.15
N ARG A 225 16.24 -3.64 -16.85
CA ARG A 225 17.40 -3.09 -17.55
C ARG A 225 18.56 -2.85 -16.58
N LYS A 226 18.31 -2.17 -15.45
CA LYS A 226 19.33 -1.89 -14.42
C LYS A 226 19.91 -3.18 -13.82
N LEU A 227 19.07 -4.17 -13.56
CA LEU A 227 19.50 -5.46 -13.02
C LEU A 227 20.33 -6.26 -14.03
N SER A 228 19.93 -6.26 -15.32
CA SER A 228 20.69 -6.88 -16.40
C SER A 228 22.06 -6.23 -16.56
N GLU A 229 22.16 -4.90 -16.51
CA GLU A 229 23.43 -4.17 -16.54
C GLU A 229 24.34 -4.47 -15.33
N ARG A 230 23.76 -4.63 -14.13
CA ARG A 230 24.50 -4.81 -12.89
C ARG A 230 24.97 -6.25 -12.67
N TYR A 231 24.16 -7.24 -13.04
CA TYR A 231 24.38 -8.65 -12.71
C TYR A 231 24.59 -9.55 -13.94
N GLY A 232 24.37 -9.05 -15.15
CA GLY A 232 24.67 -9.78 -16.40
C GLY A 232 23.96 -11.14 -16.46
N GLU A 233 24.74 -12.19 -16.70
CA GLU A 233 24.24 -13.56 -16.88
C GLU A 233 23.46 -14.09 -15.65
N ASP A 234 23.84 -13.69 -14.44
CA ASP A 234 23.16 -14.11 -13.21
C ASP A 234 21.69 -13.63 -13.19
N PHE A 235 21.45 -12.40 -13.67
CA PHE A 235 20.09 -11.87 -13.78
C PHE A 235 19.28 -12.62 -14.85
N GLU A 236 19.86 -12.90 -16.02
CA GLU A 236 19.17 -13.60 -17.10
C GLU A 236 18.77 -15.03 -16.69
N ILE A 237 19.60 -15.72 -15.90
CA ILE A 237 19.26 -17.04 -15.34
C ILE A 237 18.04 -16.96 -14.42
N VAL A 238 17.99 -15.96 -13.53
CA VAL A 238 16.85 -15.77 -12.61
C VAL A 238 15.60 -15.37 -13.38
N LYS A 239 15.73 -14.45 -14.34
CA LYS A 239 14.64 -14.01 -15.21
C LYS A 239 14.03 -15.19 -15.98
N GLY A 240 14.86 -16.06 -16.55
CA GLY A 240 14.41 -17.25 -17.28
C GLY A 240 13.62 -18.25 -16.42
N ARG A 241 13.83 -18.25 -15.10
CA ARG A 241 13.12 -19.12 -14.13
C ARG A 241 11.84 -18.49 -13.57
N THR A 242 11.54 -17.24 -13.88
CA THR A 242 10.38 -16.50 -13.33
C THR A 242 9.38 -16.15 -14.44
N SER A 243 8.20 -15.66 -14.05
CA SER A 243 7.18 -15.21 -15.00
C SER A 243 6.42 -14.01 -14.46
N VAL A 244 6.07 -13.10 -15.36
CA VAL A 244 5.15 -11.98 -15.08
C VAL A 244 3.71 -12.49 -14.93
N VAL A 245 3.35 -13.55 -15.65
CA VAL A 245 2.04 -14.21 -15.51
C VAL A 245 2.08 -15.11 -14.28
N PRO A 246 1.18 -14.91 -13.29
CA PRO A 246 1.13 -15.71 -12.08
C PRO A 246 1.10 -17.21 -12.39
N PHE A 247 1.89 -17.99 -11.66
CA PHE A 247 2.02 -19.45 -11.75
C PHE A 247 2.56 -20.02 -13.08
N ALA A 248 2.69 -19.24 -14.15
CA ALA A 248 3.10 -19.76 -15.45
C ALA A 248 4.50 -20.42 -15.42
N ALA A 249 5.48 -19.84 -14.72
CA ALA A 249 6.81 -20.46 -14.60
C ALA A 249 6.79 -21.81 -13.84
N ILE A 250 5.83 -21.99 -12.92
CA ILE A 250 5.66 -23.25 -12.19
C ILE A 250 5.03 -24.30 -13.12
N LEU A 251 4.01 -23.91 -13.88
CA LEU A 251 3.34 -24.77 -14.85
C LEU A 251 4.28 -25.20 -15.98
N ASP A 252 5.14 -24.29 -16.45
CA ASP A 252 6.18 -24.56 -17.45
C ASP A 252 7.32 -25.44 -16.91
N GLY A 253 7.36 -25.71 -15.60
CA GLY A 253 8.45 -26.44 -14.94
C GLY A 253 9.76 -25.68 -14.82
N ARG A 254 9.80 -24.41 -15.24
CA ARG A 254 10.95 -23.49 -15.11
C ARG A 254 11.24 -23.13 -13.65
N GLN A 255 10.20 -23.07 -12.82
CA GLN A 255 10.26 -22.84 -11.39
C GLN A 255 9.78 -24.08 -10.63
N LYS A 256 10.66 -24.68 -9.80
CA LYS A 256 10.31 -25.82 -8.94
C LYS A 256 10.09 -25.32 -7.51
N LEU A 257 8.96 -25.71 -6.93
CA LEU A 257 8.64 -25.37 -5.55
C LEU A 257 9.42 -26.28 -4.58
N PRO A 258 9.97 -25.73 -3.48
CA PRO A 258 10.57 -26.52 -2.42
C PRO A 258 9.50 -27.35 -1.70
N LYS A 259 9.89 -28.45 -1.05
CA LYS A 259 8.95 -29.35 -0.35
C LYS A 259 8.20 -28.65 0.79
N ASP A 260 8.80 -27.62 1.37
CA ASP A 260 8.26 -26.84 2.47
C ASP A 260 7.73 -25.46 2.03
N PHE A 261 7.37 -25.31 0.75
CA PHE A 261 6.78 -24.07 0.22
C PHE A 261 5.54 -23.59 1.01
N TYR A 262 4.83 -24.48 1.69
CA TYR A 262 3.67 -24.12 2.51
C TYR A 262 4.02 -23.15 3.65
N LYS A 263 5.27 -23.14 4.12
CA LYS A 263 5.74 -22.21 5.16
C LYS A 263 5.66 -20.75 4.72
N GLU A 264 5.80 -20.50 3.42
CA GLU A 264 5.66 -19.16 2.82
C GLU A 264 4.28 -18.57 3.14
N PHE A 265 3.22 -19.38 3.12
CA PHE A 265 1.84 -18.94 3.39
C PHE A 265 1.54 -18.72 4.88
N ILE A 266 2.45 -19.12 5.77
CA ILE A 266 2.32 -18.99 7.23
C ILE A 266 3.27 -17.88 7.73
N ARG A 267 3.75 -17.01 6.83
CA ARG A 267 4.60 -15.88 7.21
C ARG A 267 3.80 -14.78 7.89
N LEU A 268 4.48 -14.03 8.76
CA LEU A 268 3.91 -12.96 9.57
C LEU A 268 3.10 -11.93 8.76
N PRO A 269 3.55 -11.44 7.58
CA PRO A 269 2.78 -10.45 6.82
C PRO A 269 1.38 -10.92 6.45
N TYR A 270 1.21 -12.21 6.10
CA TYR A 270 -0.10 -12.75 5.75
C TYR A 270 -1.06 -12.75 6.95
N PHE A 271 -0.55 -13.10 8.14
CA PHE A 271 -1.32 -13.00 9.38
C PHE A 271 -1.69 -11.56 9.71
N THR A 272 -0.72 -10.64 9.61
CA THR A 272 -0.93 -9.22 9.89
C THR A 272 -1.98 -8.62 8.96
N ILE A 273 -1.87 -8.85 7.64
CA ILE A 273 -2.83 -8.35 6.66
C ILE A 273 -4.21 -8.95 6.92
N THR A 274 -4.31 -10.26 7.13
CA THR A 274 -5.59 -10.93 7.41
C THR A 274 -6.25 -10.37 8.67
N ALA A 275 -5.50 -10.20 9.75
CA ALA A 275 -5.99 -9.64 11.00
C ALA A 275 -6.44 -8.19 10.83
N LEU A 276 -5.68 -7.35 10.10
CA LEU A 276 -6.07 -5.98 9.79
C LEU A 276 -7.34 -5.91 8.95
N THR A 277 -7.46 -6.74 7.91
CA THR A 277 -8.65 -6.79 7.05
C THR A 277 -9.89 -7.20 7.83
N LEU A 278 -9.80 -8.27 8.64
CA LEU A 278 -10.92 -8.68 9.50
C LEU A 278 -11.25 -7.63 10.56
N GLY A 279 -10.23 -7.03 11.18
CA GLY A 279 -10.39 -5.95 12.14
C GLY A 279 -11.12 -4.75 11.53
N ALA A 280 -10.72 -4.31 10.34
CA ALA A 280 -11.39 -3.23 9.60
C ALA A 280 -12.84 -3.61 9.24
N TYR A 281 -13.08 -4.84 8.80
CA TYR A 281 -14.42 -5.33 8.49
C TYR A 281 -15.34 -5.29 9.72
N PHE A 282 -14.89 -5.77 10.88
CA PHE A 282 -15.68 -5.73 12.11
C PHE A 282 -15.79 -4.33 12.72
N ALA A 283 -14.79 -3.48 12.52
CA ALA A 283 -14.82 -2.08 12.95
C ALA A 283 -15.66 -1.18 12.04
N HIS A 284 -16.06 -1.65 10.86
CA HIS A 284 -16.78 -0.84 9.88
C HIS A 284 -18.08 -0.18 10.41
N PRO A 285 -18.94 -0.85 11.20
CA PRO A 285 -20.09 -0.18 11.84
C PRO A 285 -19.67 0.95 12.79
N LEU A 286 -18.58 0.76 13.55
CA LEU A 286 -18.05 1.77 14.45
C LEU A 286 -17.47 2.97 13.66
N MET A 287 -16.75 2.70 12.57
CA MET A 287 -16.21 3.76 11.69
C MET A 287 -17.34 4.59 11.07
N ARG A 288 -18.44 3.95 10.63
CA ARG A 288 -19.63 4.65 10.14
C ARG A 288 -20.28 5.52 11.23
N ALA A 289 -20.46 4.97 12.44
CA ALA A 289 -21.04 5.71 13.56
C ALA A 289 -20.17 6.89 14.00
N ALA A 290 -18.84 6.71 14.04
CA ALA A 290 -17.89 7.78 14.35
C ALA A 290 -17.95 8.88 13.28
N SER A 291 -17.96 8.51 11.99
CA SER A 291 -18.11 9.44 10.89
C SER A 291 -19.40 10.24 10.95
N PHE A 292 -20.53 9.62 11.33
CA PHE A 292 -21.81 10.32 11.50
C PHE A 292 -21.76 11.40 12.60
N ASN A 293 -20.94 11.21 13.63
CA ASN A 293 -20.80 12.16 14.74
C ASN A 293 -19.77 13.27 14.45
N LEU A 294 -19.03 13.19 13.33
CA LEU A 294 -18.14 14.25 12.89
C LEU A 294 -18.96 15.24 12.06
N HIS A 295 -19.14 16.45 12.59
CA HIS A 295 -19.79 17.57 11.88
C HIS A 295 -18.80 18.23 10.91
N TRP A 296 -18.34 17.49 9.91
CA TRP A 296 -17.58 18.05 8.79
C TRP A 296 -18.50 18.65 7.72
#